data_AF-A0A9X3F4T5-F1
#
_entry.id   AF-A0A9X3F4T5-F1
#
_cell.length_a   1.000
_cell.length_b   1.000
_cell.length_c   1.000
_cell.angle_alpha   90.00
_cell.angle_beta   90.00
_cell.angle_gamma   90.00
#
_symmetry.space_group_name_H-M   'P 1'
#
loop_
_entity.id
_entity.type
_entity.pdbx_description
1 polymer ?
#
loop_
_entity_poly.entity_id
_entity_poly.type
_entity_poly.pdbx_seq_one_letter_code
_entity_poly.pdbx_strand_id
1 'polypeptide(L)'
;MPGPTYKITLTEAPRPDEVGAVQLVTRSLLGGMYYVSHGVEVPPEDYAIGRVPTTRDGDGNVFDWARMTGALMRVHHAAREPKNAYVSVFYRGLWFWIADNDLDSKSTFSFITQVLELQSGEIKNNAPVLTLPIAAE
;
A
#
# COMPACT_ATOMS: atom_id res chain seq x y z
N MET A 1 36.22 -1.96 26.79
CA MET A 1 36.50 -1.02 25.68
C MET A 1 35.25 -0.95 24.82
N PRO A 2 34.71 0.23 24.48
CA PRO A 2 33.60 0.30 23.53
C PRO A 2 34.09 -0.18 22.16
N GLY A 3 33.26 -0.99 21.48
CA GLY A 3 33.56 -1.47 20.13
C GLY A 3 33.62 -0.32 19.11
N PRO A 4 34.10 -0.59 17.87
CA PRO A 4 34.15 0.41 16.83
C PRO A 4 32.74 0.98 16.55
N THR A 5 32.65 2.31 16.44
CA THR A 5 31.41 3.03 16.08
C THR A 5 31.42 3.32 14.59
N TYR A 6 30.39 2.87 13.87
CA TYR A 6 30.21 3.13 12.44
C TYR A 6 29.13 4.18 12.24
N LYS A 7 29.42 5.21 11.42
CA LYS A 7 28.43 6.22 11.03
C LYS A 7 27.95 5.93 9.63
N ILE A 8 26.65 5.71 9.47
CA ILE A 8 25.98 5.59 8.18
C ILE A 8 25.09 6.83 8.00
N THR A 9 25.21 7.48 6.84
CA THR A 9 24.41 8.63 6.44
C THR A 9 23.37 8.17 5.41
N LEU A 10 22.08 8.38 5.69
CA LEU A 10 21.01 8.17 4.71
C LEU A 10 20.82 9.46 3.92
N THR A 11 20.91 9.40 2.60
CA THR A 11 20.84 10.59 1.71
C THR A 11 20.14 10.24 0.40
N GLU A 12 19.45 11.17 -0.23
CA GLU A 12 18.78 10.90 -1.53
C GLU A 12 19.77 10.77 -2.69
N ALA A 13 20.96 11.35 -2.57
CA ALA A 13 21.96 11.41 -3.64
C ALA A 13 23.38 11.27 -3.06
N PRO A 14 23.81 10.05 -2.68
CA PRO A 14 25.20 9.84 -2.26
C PRO A 14 26.15 10.07 -3.45
N ARG A 15 27.33 10.63 -3.19
CA ARG A 15 28.38 10.64 -4.20
C ARG A 15 28.88 9.21 -4.43
N PRO A 16 29.28 8.83 -5.66
CA PRO A 16 29.70 7.45 -5.98
C PRO A 16 30.81 6.87 -5.10
N ASP A 17 31.62 7.74 -4.49
CA ASP A 17 32.79 7.42 -3.66
C ASP A 17 32.59 7.77 -2.16
N GLU A 18 31.38 8.18 -1.76
CA GLU A 18 31.11 8.57 -0.38
C GLU A 18 30.94 7.36 0.54
N VAL A 19 32.00 7.01 1.25
CA VAL A 19 32.02 5.91 2.21
C VAL A 19 31.04 6.19 3.35
N GLY A 20 30.14 5.23 3.60
CA GLY A 20 29.15 5.33 4.67
C GLY A 20 27.89 6.09 4.27
N ALA A 21 27.72 6.50 3.01
CA ALA A 21 26.46 7.05 2.53
C ALA A 21 25.61 5.98 1.83
N VAL A 22 24.32 5.92 2.18
CA VAL A 22 23.34 5.00 1.59
C VAL A 22 22.23 5.82 0.96
N GLN A 23 21.89 5.48 -0.29
CA GLN A 23 20.80 6.15 -0.98
C GLN A 23 19.45 5.79 -0.33
N LEU A 24 18.68 6.79 0.05
CA LEU A 24 17.31 6.64 0.51
C LEU A 24 16.36 7.17 -0.55
N VAL A 25 15.52 6.30 -1.11
CA VAL A 25 14.50 6.68 -2.08
C VAL A 25 13.14 6.24 -1.55
N THR A 26 12.20 7.18 -1.45
CA THR A 26 10.82 6.87 -1.08
C THR A 26 10.09 6.25 -2.25
N ARG A 27 9.20 5.29 -1.99
CA ARG A 27 8.29 4.76 -3.01
C ARG A 27 7.21 5.79 -3.33
N SER A 28 6.72 5.76 -4.57
CA SER A 28 5.46 6.44 -4.90
C SER A 28 4.29 5.82 -4.15
N LEU A 29 3.15 6.53 -4.07
CA LEU A 29 1.92 5.97 -3.49
C LEU A 29 1.55 4.63 -4.15
N LEU A 30 1.60 4.56 -5.49
CA LEU A 30 1.37 3.33 -6.23
C LEU A 30 2.36 2.22 -5.83
N GLY A 31 3.64 2.55 -5.65
CA GLY A 31 4.64 1.59 -5.16
C GLY A 31 4.39 1.12 -3.73
N GLY A 32 3.85 2.00 -2.88
CA GLY A 32 3.37 1.64 -1.53
C GLY A 32 2.17 0.71 -1.58
N MET A 33 1.16 1.02 -2.40
CA MET A 33 -0.02 0.17 -2.64
C MET A 33 0.38 -1.21 -3.17
N TYR A 34 1.31 -1.26 -4.13
CA TYR A 34 1.86 -2.51 -4.64
C TYR A 34 2.62 -3.29 -3.57
N TYR A 35 3.33 -2.61 -2.67
CA TYR A 35 4.00 -3.28 -1.57
C TYR A 35 3.00 -3.93 -0.61
N VAL A 36 1.97 -3.20 -0.19
CA VAL A 36 0.96 -3.74 0.76
C VAL A 36 0.02 -4.75 0.12
N SER A 37 -0.14 -4.79 -1.21
CA SER A 37 -0.98 -5.79 -1.88
C SER A 37 -0.48 -7.22 -1.69
N HIS A 38 0.81 -7.41 -1.34
CA HIS A 38 1.36 -8.72 -0.96
C HIS A 38 0.80 -9.24 0.39
N GLY A 39 0.14 -8.38 1.17
CA GLY A 39 -0.60 -8.76 2.37
C GLY A 39 -1.97 -9.37 2.11
N VAL A 40 -2.39 -9.48 0.85
CA VAL A 40 -3.63 -10.14 0.45
C VAL A 40 -3.43 -11.65 0.41
N GLU A 41 -4.22 -12.39 1.18
CA GLU A 41 -4.25 -13.84 1.14
C GLU A 41 -4.85 -14.31 -0.19
N VAL A 42 -4.02 -14.91 -1.02
CA VAL A 42 -4.42 -15.35 -2.36
C VAL A 42 -5.04 -16.75 -2.29
N PRO A 43 -6.24 -16.95 -2.87
CA PRO A 43 -6.84 -18.27 -2.99
C PRO A 43 -5.94 -19.25 -3.75
N PRO A 44 -5.78 -20.51 -3.32
CA PRO A 44 -4.93 -21.49 -4.00
C PRO A 44 -5.27 -21.70 -5.48
N GLU A 45 -6.55 -21.59 -5.85
CA GLU A 45 -7.00 -21.68 -7.25
C GLU A 45 -6.41 -20.59 -8.14
N ASP A 46 -6.20 -19.38 -7.63
CA ASP A 46 -5.65 -18.26 -8.39
C ASP A 46 -4.15 -18.47 -8.69
N TYR A 47 -3.43 -19.18 -7.82
CA TYR A 47 -2.08 -19.65 -8.13
C TYR A 47 -2.08 -20.74 -9.21
N ALA A 48 -3.00 -21.72 -9.10
CA ALA A 48 -3.05 -22.85 -10.03
C ALA A 48 -3.31 -22.44 -11.49
N ILE A 49 -4.08 -21.37 -11.69
CA ILE A 49 -4.43 -20.84 -13.03
C ILE A 49 -3.55 -19.64 -13.45
N GLY A 50 -2.48 -19.36 -12.72
CA GLY A 50 -1.47 -18.35 -13.10
C GLY A 50 -1.93 -16.89 -13.00
N ARG A 51 -2.90 -16.59 -12.14
CA ARG A 51 -3.40 -15.20 -11.95
C ARG A 51 -2.49 -14.36 -11.06
N VAL A 52 -1.69 -14.99 -10.21
CA VAL A 52 -0.78 -14.33 -9.28
C VAL A 52 0.64 -14.84 -9.53
N PRO A 53 1.64 -13.95 -9.64
CA PRO A 53 3.03 -14.36 -9.74
C PRO A 53 3.50 -15.06 -8.45
N THR A 54 4.14 -16.21 -8.59
CA THR A 54 4.79 -16.89 -7.46
C THR A 54 6.20 -16.34 -7.28
N THR A 55 6.40 -15.50 -6.26
CA THR A 55 7.74 -15.07 -5.85
C THR A 55 8.49 -16.25 -5.25
N ARG A 56 9.74 -16.43 -5.66
CA ARG A 56 10.64 -17.45 -5.10
C ARG A 56 11.84 -16.78 -4.43
N ASP A 57 12.32 -17.38 -3.35
CA ASP A 57 13.56 -16.96 -2.68
C ASP A 57 14.81 -17.42 -3.45
N GLY A 58 15.99 -17.10 -2.92
CA GLY A 58 17.27 -17.47 -3.52
C GLY A 58 17.50 -18.99 -3.63
N ASP A 59 16.80 -19.78 -2.82
CA ASP A 59 16.86 -21.23 -2.79
C ASP A 59 15.75 -21.87 -3.67
N GLY A 60 14.91 -21.05 -4.29
CA GLY A 60 13.81 -21.48 -5.17
C GLY A 60 12.51 -21.84 -4.45
N ASN A 61 12.42 -21.67 -3.12
CA ASN A 61 11.18 -21.91 -2.36
C ASN A 61 10.19 -20.77 -2.55
N VAL A 62 8.91 -21.03 -2.30
CA VAL A 62 7.87 -19.97 -2.36
C VAL A 62 8.12 -18.97 -1.24
N PHE A 63 8.25 -17.69 -1.62
CA PHE A 63 8.49 -16.62 -0.66
C PHE A 63 7.22 -16.32 0.14
N ASP A 64 7.33 -16.37 1.47
CA ASP A 64 6.24 -16.08 2.39
C ASP A 64 6.13 -14.57 2.66
N TRP A 65 5.34 -13.89 1.83
CA TRP A 65 5.10 -12.45 1.95
C TRP A 65 4.43 -12.04 3.26
N ALA A 66 3.70 -12.94 3.93
CA ALA A 66 3.06 -12.64 5.20
C ALA A 66 4.09 -12.34 6.30
N ARG A 67 5.33 -12.86 6.19
CA ARG A 67 6.42 -12.53 7.13
C ARG A 67 6.88 -11.08 7.03
N MET A 68 6.79 -10.48 5.86
CA MET A 68 7.21 -9.09 5.63
C MET A 68 6.05 -8.11 5.77
N THR A 69 4.88 -8.48 5.27
CA THR A 69 3.75 -7.56 5.10
C THR A 69 2.58 -7.84 6.04
N GLY A 70 2.51 -9.03 6.65
CA GLY A 70 1.37 -9.44 7.47
C GLY A 70 1.18 -8.67 8.77
N ALA A 71 2.22 -7.96 9.24
CA ALA A 71 2.11 -7.01 10.36
C ALA A 71 1.71 -5.59 9.92
N LEU A 72 1.74 -5.30 8.62
CA LEU A 72 1.34 -4.01 8.07
C LEU A 72 -0.09 -4.06 7.51
N MET A 73 -0.39 -5.11 6.74
CA MET A 73 -1.68 -5.30 6.11
C MET A 73 -1.95 -6.79 5.92
N ARG A 74 -3.13 -7.22 6.32
CA ARG A 74 -3.65 -8.56 6.09
C ARG A 74 -5.07 -8.48 5.56
N VAL A 75 -5.28 -9.04 4.38
CA VAL A 75 -6.60 -9.14 3.76
C VAL A 75 -6.92 -10.61 3.60
N HIS A 76 -8.02 -11.04 4.21
CA HIS A 76 -8.50 -12.41 4.13
C HIS A 76 -9.44 -12.60 2.94
N HIS A 77 -9.72 -13.86 2.59
CA HIS A 77 -10.74 -14.20 1.59
C HIS A 77 -11.70 -15.31 2.06
N ALA A 78 -12.94 -15.29 1.57
CA ALA A 78 -13.98 -16.26 1.91
C ALA A 78 -15.06 -16.33 0.83
N ALA A 79 -15.73 -17.47 0.72
CA ALA A 79 -16.84 -17.65 -0.22
C ALA A 79 -18.12 -16.88 0.18
N ARG A 80 -18.27 -16.52 1.46
CA ARG A 80 -19.42 -15.78 1.98
C ARG A 80 -18.96 -14.48 2.61
N GLU A 81 -19.87 -13.50 2.61
CA GLU A 81 -19.58 -12.19 3.19
C GLU A 81 -19.30 -12.32 4.70
N PRO A 82 -18.16 -11.77 5.18
CA PRO A 82 -17.79 -11.80 6.60
C PRO A 82 -18.70 -10.89 7.43
N LYS A 83 -19.15 -11.39 8.59
CA LYS A 83 -20.00 -10.61 9.50
C LYS A 83 -19.27 -9.50 10.26
N ASN A 84 -17.99 -9.74 10.59
CA ASN A 84 -17.16 -8.87 11.43
C ASN A 84 -15.99 -8.31 10.60
N ALA A 85 -16.31 -7.70 9.46
CA ALA A 85 -15.33 -7.02 8.63
C ALA A 85 -15.34 -5.52 8.93
N TYR A 86 -14.15 -4.94 8.99
CA TYR A 86 -13.99 -3.49 8.96
C TYR A 86 -14.42 -2.93 7.60
N VAL A 87 -13.91 -3.56 6.54
CA VAL A 87 -14.24 -3.28 5.16
C VAL A 87 -14.21 -4.60 4.40
N SER A 88 -15.17 -4.80 3.50
CA SER A 88 -15.26 -5.97 2.64
C SER A 88 -15.48 -5.54 1.19
N VAL A 89 -15.01 -6.36 0.26
CA VAL A 89 -15.26 -6.18 -1.17
C VAL A 89 -15.50 -7.54 -1.82
N PHE A 90 -16.53 -7.62 -2.66
CA PHE A 90 -16.75 -8.80 -3.48
C PHE A 90 -15.97 -8.67 -4.78
N TYR A 91 -15.09 -9.65 -5.05
CA TYR A 91 -14.24 -9.66 -6.23
C TYR A 91 -14.05 -11.09 -6.73
N ARG A 92 -14.32 -11.31 -8.01
CA ARG A 92 -14.09 -12.59 -8.71
C ARG A 92 -14.70 -13.84 -8.02
N GLY A 93 -15.88 -13.70 -7.42
CA GLY A 93 -16.58 -14.83 -6.81
C GLY A 93 -16.23 -15.07 -5.34
N LEU A 94 -15.34 -14.26 -4.75
CA LEU A 94 -14.96 -14.32 -3.35
C LEU A 94 -15.13 -12.95 -2.68
N TRP A 95 -15.29 -12.98 -1.37
CA TRP A 95 -15.24 -11.81 -0.51
C TRP A 95 -13.83 -11.66 0.04
N PHE A 96 -13.27 -10.46 -0.10
CA PHE A 96 -12.01 -10.06 0.50
C PHE A 96 -12.28 -9.05 1.61
N TRP A 97 -11.61 -9.15 2.76
CA TRP A 97 -11.86 -8.22 3.87
C TRP A 97 -10.66 -8.00 4.79
N ILE A 98 -10.71 -6.89 5.50
CA ILE A 98 -9.88 -6.62 6.68
C ILE A 98 -10.74 -6.91 7.92
N ALA A 99 -10.22 -7.71 8.86
CA ALA A 99 -10.94 -8.08 10.06
C ALA A 99 -11.19 -6.87 10.98
N ASP A 100 -12.34 -6.82 11.65
CA ASP A 100 -12.67 -5.68 12.52
C ASP A 100 -11.76 -5.58 13.77
N ASN A 101 -11.14 -6.66 14.20
CA ASN A 101 -10.17 -6.65 15.30
C ASN A 101 -8.71 -6.42 14.86
N ASP A 102 -8.46 -6.22 13.56
CA ASP A 102 -7.12 -5.99 13.02
C ASP A 102 -6.80 -4.48 12.95
N LEU A 103 -6.24 -3.95 14.03
CA LEU A 103 -5.93 -2.52 14.17
C LEU A 103 -4.76 -2.07 13.28
N ASP A 104 -3.79 -2.96 13.02
CA ASP A 104 -2.62 -2.65 12.22
C ASP A 104 -3.02 -2.48 10.75
N SER A 105 -3.78 -3.43 10.20
CA SER A 105 -4.32 -3.33 8.83
C SER A 105 -5.24 -2.14 8.65
N LYS A 106 -6.07 -1.81 9.66
CA LYS A 106 -6.93 -0.61 9.66
C LYS A 106 -6.12 0.67 9.57
N SER A 107 -5.05 0.76 10.35
CA SER A 107 -4.18 1.94 10.40
C SER A 107 -3.48 2.14 9.06
N THR A 108 -2.92 1.07 8.49
CA THR A 108 -2.28 1.10 7.16
C THR A 108 -3.27 1.45 6.06
N PHE A 109 -4.46 0.84 6.04
CA PHE A 109 -5.49 1.14 5.06
C PHE A 109 -5.92 2.61 5.13
N SER A 110 -6.20 3.11 6.33
CA SER A 110 -6.60 4.50 6.55
C SER A 110 -5.51 5.49 6.11
N PHE A 111 -4.25 5.19 6.40
CA PHE A 111 -3.13 6.01 5.96
C PHE A 111 -3.03 6.08 4.43
N ILE A 112 -3.12 4.95 3.73
CA ILE A 112 -3.07 4.92 2.26
C ILE A 112 -4.25 5.71 1.68
N THR A 113 -5.45 5.55 2.24
CA THR A 113 -6.64 6.32 1.82
C THR A 113 -6.41 7.82 1.99
N GLN A 114 -5.89 8.27 3.13
CA GLN A 114 -5.59 9.69 3.37
C GLN A 114 -4.56 10.24 2.38
N VAL A 115 -3.49 9.48 2.10
CA VAL A 115 -2.49 9.91 1.10
C VAL A 115 -3.10 9.98 -0.30
N LEU A 116 -3.99 9.05 -0.66
CA LEU A 116 -4.71 9.07 -1.93
C LEU A 116 -5.63 10.30 -2.04
N GLU A 117 -6.36 10.61 -0.98
CA GLU A 117 -7.23 11.79 -0.90
C GLU A 117 -6.42 13.08 -1.07
N LEU A 118 -5.26 13.20 -0.42
CA LEU A 118 -4.37 14.35 -0.58
C LEU A 118 -3.88 14.53 -2.03
N GLN A 119 -3.67 13.44 -2.76
CA GLN A 119 -3.28 13.50 -4.18
C GLN A 119 -4.43 13.88 -5.11
N SER A 120 -5.68 13.63 -4.70
CA SER A 120 -6.85 13.88 -5.54
C SER A 120 -7.16 15.38 -5.76
N GLY A 121 -6.50 16.27 -5.00
CA GLY A 121 -6.66 17.72 -5.10
C GLY A 121 -8.04 18.20 -4.63
N GLU A 122 -8.21 19.52 -4.42
CA GLU A 122 -9.55 20.06 -4.39
C GLU A 122 -10.20 19.76 -5.74
N ILE A 123 -11.37 19.11 -5.72
CA ILE A 123 -12.26 19.10 -6.88
C ILE A 123 -12.49 20.58 -7.20
N LYS A 124 -11.81 21.10 -8.24
CA LYS A 124 -12.19 22.37 -8.84
C LYS A 124 -13.62 22.18 -9.32
N ASN A 125 -14.56 22.59 -8.49
CA ASN A 125 -15.93 22.81 -8.91
C ASN A 125 -15.85 23.90 -9.98
N ASN A 126 -15.69 23.50 -11.24
CA ASN A 126 -15.95 24.34 -12.41
C ASN A 126 -17.46 24.59 -12.53
N ALA A 127 -18.12 24.90 -11.42
CA ALA A 127 -19.49 25.40 -11.44
C ALA A 127 -19.45 26.73 -12.22
N PRO A 128 -20.33 26.92 -13.21
CA PRO A 128 -20.33 28.14 -14.00
C PRO A 128 -20.56 29.34 -13.08
N VAL A 129 -19.63 30.30 -13.13
CA VAL A 129 -19.78 31.58 -12.43
C VAL A 129 -20.73 32.44 -13.24
N LEU A 130 -21.94 32.65 -12.74
CA LEU A 130 -22.92 33.57 -13.31
C LEU A 130 -22.49 35.01 -12.97
N THR A 131 -21.91 35.71 -13.94
CA THR A 131 -21.68 37.16 -13.86
C THR A 131 -22.85 37.89 -14.50
N LEU A 132 -23.71 38.51 -13.68
CA LEU A 132 -24.73 39.43 -14.18
C LEU A 132 -24.08 40.80 -14.44
N PRO A 133 -24.21 41.37 -15.65
CA PRO A 133 -23.84 42.77 -15.85
C PRO A 133 -24.81 43.65 -15.08
N ILE A 134 -24.26 44.54 -14.25
CA ILE A 134 -24.98 45.71 -13.76
C ILE A 134 -25.12 46.67 -14.94
N ALA A 135 -26.31 46.75 -15.51
CA ALA A 135 -26.64 47.78 -16.48
C ALA A 135 -26.66 49.14 -15.75
N ALA A 136 -25.76 50.03 -16.15
CA ALA A 136 -25.93 51.46 -15.89
C ALA A 136 -26.88 52.02 -16.96
N GLU A 137 -27.76 52.90 -16.48
CA GLU A 137 -28.90 53.57 -17.12
C GLU A 137 -28.63 54.19 -18.50
#